data_AF-A0A176ZDB7-F1
#
_entry.id   AF-A0A176ZDB7-F1
#
_cell.length_a   1.000
_cell.length_b   1.000
_cell.length_c   1.000
_cell.angle_alpha   90.00
_cell.angle_beta   90.00
_cell.angle_gamma   90.00
#
_symmetry.space_group_name_H-M   'P 1'
#
loop_
_entity.id
_entity.type
_entity.pdbx_description
1 polymer ?
#
loop_
_entity_poly.entity_id
_entity_poly.type
_entity_poly.pdbx_seq_one_letter_code
_entity_poly.pdbx_strand_id
1 'polypeptide(L)'
;MIGDPTRPAIAMLPAKPRMPAVYQSSPFMSLGALASYHPKIESICIKVARYVDRVFKGANPAEYPVEQPVIFELAVNLKTAAALGVTIPDSVLARADKVIE
;
A
#
# COMPACT_ATOMS: atom_id res chain seq x y z
N MET A 1 9.82 0.09 -13.05
CA MET A 1 9.00 -0.76 -12.16
C MET A 1 8.42 -1.91 -12.98
N ILE A 2 9.28 -2.89 -13.26
CA ILE A 2 9.13 -3.91 -14.32
C ILE A 2 8.69 -5.24 -13.68
N GLY A 3 7.97 -6.07 -14.44
CA GLY A 3 7.29 -7.30 -14.02
C GLY A 3 8.15 -8.32 -13.28
N ASP A 4 8.12 -8.22 -11.96
CA ASP A 4 8.60 -9.28 -11.07
C ASP A 4 7.60 -10.45 -11.09
N PRO A 5 7.97 -11.61 -11.67
CA PRO A 5 7.08 -12.77 -11.78
C PRO A 5 6.73 -13.39 -10.42
N THR A 6 7.43 -13.02 -9.33
CA THR A 6 7.19 -13.58 -8.00
C THR A 6 6.04 -12.91 -7.26
N ARG A 7 5.65 -11.67 -7.63
CA ARG A 7 4.56 -10.94 -6.94
C ARG A 7 3.22 -11.68 -6.97
N PRO A 8 2.73 -12.22 -8.10
CA PRO A 8 1.50 -13.01 -8.10
C PRO A 8 1.61 -14.25 -7.22
N ALA A 9 2.77 -14.91 -7.21
CA ALA A 9 2.98 -16.09 -6.38
C ALA A 9 2.92 -15.78 -4.87
N ILE A 10 3.51 -14.65 -4.45
CA ILE A 10 3.43 -14.16 -3.07
C ILE A 10 1.99 -13.78 -2.71
N ALA A 11 1.29 -13.09 -3.61
CA ALA A 11 -0.10 -12.69 -3.40
C ALA A 11 -1.03 -13.89 -3.20
N MET A 12 -0.78 -14.98 -3.93
CA MET A 12 -1.59 -16.20 -3.94
C MET A 12 -1.22 -17.21 -2.85
N LEU A 13 -0.04 -17.10 -2.24
CA LEU A 13 0.41 -18.00 -1.16
C LEU A 13 -0.63 -18.16 -0.02
N PRO A 14 -1.25 -17.07 0.48
CA PRO A 14 -2.27 -17.17 1.54
C PRO A 14 -3.61 -17.74 1.06
N ALA A 15 -3.89 -17.73 -0.25
CA ALA A 15 -5.18 -18.17 -0.78
C ALA A 15 -5.40 -19.68 -0.58
N LYS A 16 -4.35 -20.51 -0.75
CA LYS A 16 -4.44 -21.97 -0.59
C LYS A 16 -4.87 -22.41 0.82
N PRO A 17 -4.26 -21.90 1.91
CA PRO A 17 -4.70 -22.22 3.27
C PRO A 17 -5.85 -21.33 3.76
N ARG A 18 -6.47 -20.48 2.93
CA ARG A 18 -7.45 -19.46 3.35
C ARG A 18 -6.92 -18.61 4.51
N MET A 19 -5.67 -18.17 4.39
CA MET A 19 -5.05 -17.31 5.39
C MET A 19 -5.31 -15.83 5.08
N PRO A 20 -5.78 -15.04 6.06
CA PRO A 20 -5.78 -13.58 5.98
C PRO A 20 -4.38 -13.05 5.69
N ALA A 21 -4.25 -12.12 4.75
CA ALA A 21 -2.98 -11.47 4.44
C ALA A 21 -3.12 -9.97 4.28
N VAL A 22 -2.19 -9.24 4.92
CA VAL A 22 -2.06 -7.79 4.84
C VAL A 22 -0.77 -7.46 4.11
N TYR A 23 -0.84 -6.56 3.13
CA TYR A 23 0.33 -6.20 2.32
C TYR A 23 0.69 -4.73 2.42
N GLN A 24 1.97 -4.45 2.17
CA GLN A 24 2.54 -3.10 2.11
C GLN A 24 2.34 -2.40 0.75
N SER A 25 1.43 -2.86 -0.11
CA SER A 25 1.19 -2.20 -1.40
C SER A 25 -0.18 -2.49 -2.01
N SER A 26 -0.75 -1.46 -2.65
CA SER A 26 -2.07 -1.48 -3.30
C SER A 26 -2.27 -2.58 -4.36
N PRO A 27 -1.29 -2.93 -5.23
CA PRO A 27 -1.51 -3.93 -6.29
C PRO A 27 -1.90 -5.33 -5.80
N PHE A 28 -1.60 -5.67 -4.54
CA PHE A 28 -2.02 -6.96 -3.98
C PHE A 28 -3.50 -7.02 -3.63
N MET A 29 -4.16 -5.86 -3.49
CA MET A 29 -5.60 -5.79 -3.18
C MET A 29 -6.45 -6.40 -4.30
N SER A 30 -6.09 -6.19 -5.57
CA SER A 30 -6.77 -6.80 -6.71
C SER A 30 -6.48 -8.30 -6.87
N LEU A 31 -5.44 -8.81 -6.20
CA LEU A 31 -5.05 -10.22 -6.22
C LEU A 31 -5.66 -11.02 -5.06
N GLY A 32 -6.59 -10.43 -4.30
CA GLY A 32 -7.30 -11.11 -3.22
C GLY A 32 -6.68 -10.95 -1.85
N ALA A 33 -5.79 -9.97 -1.64
CA ALA A 33 -5.38 -9.57 -0.29
C ALA A 33 -6.59 -9.16 0.57
N LEU A 34 -6.51 -9.40 1.89
CA LEU A 34 -7.55 -8.96 2.82
C LEU A 34 -7.47 -7.45 3.06
N ALA A 35 -6.26 -6.93 3.26
CA ALA A 35 -6.04 -5.51 3.48
C ALA A 35 -4.65 -5.09 2.98
N SER A 36 -4.45 -3.78 2.83
CA SER A 36 -3.13 -3.21 2.65
C SER A 36 -2.99 -1.91 3.43
N TYR A 37 -1.80 -1.69 3.98
CA TYR A 37 -1.45 -0.44 4.64
C TYR A 37 -0.09 0.03 4.15
N HIS A 38 -0.06 1.18 3.50
CA HIS A 38 1.16 1.68 2.87
C HIS A 38 1.18 3.19 2.76
N PRO A 39 2.36 3.80 2.59
CA PRO A 39 2.44 5.21 2.25
C PRO A 39 1.66 5.54 0.97
N LYS A 40 0.99 6.70 0.94
CA LYS A 40 0.31 7.15 -0.27
C LYS A 40 1.35 7.52 -1.33
N ILE A 41 1.50 6.67 -2.35
CA ILE A 41 2.55 6.79 -3.38
C ILE A 41 2.50 8.15 -4.08
N GLU A 42 1.30 8.64 -4.41
CA GLU A 42 1.13 9.96 -5.02
C GLU A 42 1.76 11.08 -4.18
N SER A 43 1.56 11.05 -2.85
CA SER A 43 2.15 12.03 -1.94
C SER A 43 3.67 11.95 -1.90
N ILE A 44 4.23 10.74 -2.00
CA ILE A 44 5.68 10.52 -2.09
C ILE A 44 6.21 11.07 -3.41
N CYS A 45 5.57 10.76 -4.54
CA CYS A 45 6.01 11.23 -5.85
C CYS A 45 6.09 12.76 -5.93
N ILE A 46 5.11 13.46 -5.36
CA ILE A 46 5.13 14.93 -5.29
C ILE A 46 6.33 15.42 -4.47
N LYS A 47 6.61 14.81 -3.31
CA LYS A 47 7.77 15.16 -2.48
C LYS A 47 9.09 14.91 -3.21
N VAL A 48 9.23 13.76 -3.86
CA VAL A 48 10.42 13.40 -4.65
C VAL A 48 10.62 14.39 -5.78
N ALA A 49 9.57 14.77 -6.52
CA ALA A 49 9.67 15.75 -7.60
C ALA A 49 10.16 17.12 -7.09
N ARG A 50 9.65 17.58 -5.95
CA ARG A 50 10.12 18.81 -5.30
C ARG A 50 11.57 18.71 -4.84
N TYR A 51 11.98 17.55 -4.32
CA TYR A 51 13.36 17.31 -3.91
C TYR A 51 14.31 17.40 -5.12
N VAL A 52 13.97 16.74 -6.22
CA VAL A 52 14.73 16.77 -7.48
C VAL A 52 14.81 18.20 -8.05
N ASP A 53 13.71 18.97 -8.03
CA ASP A 53 13.69 20.36 -8.48
C ASP A 53 14.68 21.24 -7.69
N ARG A 54 14.77 21.08 -6.37
CA ARG A 54 15.74 21.81 -5.54
C ARG A 54 17.18 21.45 -5.90
N VAL A 55 17.47 20.17 -6.08
CA VAL A 55 18.82 19.71 -6.47
C VAL A 55 19.22 20.29 -7.82
N PHE A 56 18.31 20.32 -8.81
CA PHE A 56 18.58 20.94 -10.10
C PHE A 56 18.76 22.45 -10.04
N LYS A 57 18.26 23.12 -8.99
CA LYS A 57 18.49 24.55 -8.73
C LYS A 57 19.77 24.82 -7.92
N GLY A 58 20.60 23.80 -7.68
CA GLY A 58 21.90 23.94 -7.02
C GLY A 58 21.90 23.69 -5.51
N ALA A 59 20.80 23.17 -4.96
CA ALA A 59 20.73 22.84 -3.54
C ALA A 59 21.62 21.62 -3.21
N ASN A 60 22.38 21.67 -2.12
CA ASN A 60 23.27 20.59 -1.69
C ASN A 60 22.47 19.46 -1.01
N PRO A 61 22.42 18.23 -1.57
CA PRO A 61 21.65 17.12 -0.98
C PRO A 61 22.06 16.75 0.46
N ALA A 62 23.31 17.01 0.85
CA ALA A 62 23.81 16.69 2.19
C ALA A 62 23.21 17.57 3.29
N GLU A 63 22.61 18.71 2.93
CA GLU A 63 21.99 19.65 3.88
C GLU A 63 20.50 19.39 4.09
N TYR A 64 19.89 18.52 3.28
CA TYR A 64 18.48 18.21 3.40
C TYR A 64 18.27 16.95 4.24
N PRO A 65 17.35 16.99 5.24
CA PRO A 65 17.01 15.80 6.00
C PRO A 65 16.28 14.78 5.12
N VAL A 66 16.50 13.51 5.42
CA VAL A 66 15.72 12.42 4.81
C VAL A 66 14.28 12.53 5.28
N GLU A 67 13.35 12.77 4.33
CA GLU A 67 11.92 12.85 4.63
C GLU A 67 11.27 11.46 4.68
N GLN A 68 10.56 11.17 5.78
CA GLN A 68 9.73 9.98 5.89
C GLN A 68 8.30 10.23 5.36
N PRO A 69 7.59 9.20 4.89
CA PRO A 69 6.18 9.32 4.56
C PRO A 69 5.35 9.60 5.81
N VAL A 70 4.39 10.53 5.69
CA VAL A 70 3.47 10.91 6.78
C VAL A 70 2.01 10.68 6.42
N ILE A 71 1.71 10.36 5.16
CA ILE A 71 0.38 10.06 4.65
C ILE A 71 0.36 8.60 4.25
N PHE A 72 -0.55 7.84 4.85
CA PHE A 72 -0.74 6.43 4.61
C PHE A 72 -2.16 6.18 4.09
N GLU A 73 -2.32 5.07 3.38
CA GLU A 73 -3.59 4.59 2.87
C GLU A 73 -3.86 3.21 3.46
N LEU A 74 -5.01 3.04 4.09
CA LEU A 74 -5.56 1.75 4.50
C LEU A 74 -6.63 1.31 3.49
N ALA A 75 -6.40 0.18 2.84
CA ALA A 75 -7.39 -0.47 2.00
C ALA A 75 -7.85 -1.79 2.60
N VAL A 76 -9.14 -2.09 2.52
CA VAL A 76 -9.77 -3.33 3.02
C VAL A 76 -10.60 -3.98 1.92
N ASN A 77 -10.57 -5.31 1.82
CA ASN A 77 -11.33 -6.09 0.84
C ASN A 77 -12.41 -6.93 1.53
N LEU A 78 -13.67 -6.50 1.39
CA LEU A 78 -14.82 -7.16 1.98
C LEU A 78 -15.17 -8.48 1.28
N LYS A 79 -14.93 -8.59 -0.05
CA LYS A 79 -15.08 -9.87 -0.77
C LYS A 79 -14.15 -10.94 -0.20
N THR A 80 -12.89 -10.59 0.00
CA THR A 80 -11.91 -11.50 0.61
C THR A 80 -12.29 -11.80 2.05
N ALA A 81 -12.70 -10.80 2.84
CA ALA A 81 -13.13 -11.02 4.23
C ALA A 81 -14.28 -12.04 4.31
N ALA A 82 -15.31 -11.89 3.47
CA ALA A 82 -16.42 -12.82 3.38
C ALA A 82 -15.98 -14.23 2.95
N ALA A 83 -15.12 -14.35 1.93
CA ALA A 83 -14.59 -15.63 1.46
C ALA A 83 -13.73 -16.36 2.53
N LEU A 84 -13.13 -15.60 3.44
CA LEU A 84 -12.34 -16.10 4.57
C LEU A 84 -13.19 -16.31 5.85
N GLY A 85 -14.46 -15.90 5.86
CA GLY A 85 -15.30 -15.95 7.06
C GLY A 85 -14.86 -14.98 8.16
N VAL A 86 -14.13 -13.91 7.81
CA VAL A 86 -13.64 -12.89 8.74
C VAL A 86 -14.56 -11.69 8.70
N THR A 87 -15.02 -11.25 9.87
CA THR A 87 -15.77 -9.99 10.00
C THR A 87 -14.79 -8.85 10.28
N ILE A 88 -14.80 -7.81 9.45
CA ILE A 88 -14.00 -6.61 9.69
C ILE A 88 -14.77 -5.69 10.63
N PRO A 89 -14.17 -5.22 11.75
CA PRO A 89 -14.83 -4.30 12.66
C PRO A 89 -15.16 -2.96 12.00
N ASP A 90 -16.31 -2.37 12.35
CA ASP A 90 -16.73 -1.05 11.85
C ASP A 90 -15.70 0.05 12.15
N SER A 91 -14.98 -0.06 13.28
CA SER A 91 -13.91 0.88 13.65
C SER A 91 -12.72 0.84 12.69
N VAL A 92 -12.49 -0.29 12.01
CA VAL A 92 -11.46 -0.43 10.96
C VAL A 92 -12.00 0.11 9.64
N LEU A 93 -13.24 -0.21 9.28
CA LEU A 93 -13.88 0.29 8.07
C LEU A 93 -13.99 1.82 8.06
N ALA A 94 -14.34 2.42 9.21
CA ALA A 94 -14.41 3.86 9.38
C ALA A 94 -13.06 4.58 9.18
N ARG A 95 -11.94 3.85 9.29
CA ARG A 95 -10.58 4.37 9.06
C ARG A 95 -10.00 3.98 7.71
N ALA A 96 -10.68 3.11 6.96
CA ALA A 96 -10.20 2.67 5.67
C ALA A 96 -10.41 3.79 4.65
N ASP A 97 -9.33 4.21 4.00
CA ASP A 97 -9.36 5.14 2.87
C ASP A 97 -9.99 4.49 1.64
N LYS A 98 -9.90 3.16 1.53
CA LYS A 98 -10.46 2.39 0.42
C LYS A 98 -11.11 1.10 0.90
N VAL A 99 -12.34 0.87 0.46
CA VAL A 99 -13.04 -0.39 0.64
C VAL A 99 -13.28 -1.02 -0.73
N ILE A 100 -12.94 -2.30 -0.86
CA ILE A 100 -13.17 -3.10 -2.06
C ILE A 100 -14.31 -4.07 -1.75
N GLU A 101 -15.34 -3.98 -2.58
CA GLU A 101 -16.55 -4.80 -2.55
C GLU A 101 -16.64 -5.71 -3.75
#